data_AF-A0A951DXD4-F1
#
_entry.id   AF-A0A951DXD4-F1
#
_cell.length_a   1.000
_cell.length_b   1.000
_cell.length_c   1.000
_cell.angle_alpha   90.00
_cell.angle_beta   90.00
_cell.angle_gamma   90.00
#
_symmetry.space_group_name_H-M   'P 1'
#
loop_
_entity.id
_entity.type
_entity.pdbx_description
1 polymer ?
#
loop_
_entity_poly.entity_id
_entity_poly.type
_entity_poly.pdbx_seq_one_letter_code
_entity_poly.pdbx_strand_id
1 'polypeptide(L)'
;MNLFQAEGVKDYEAAAAQIPVIDFGPCFAGERGALERTAGIARDACEHVGFFYALNHGVPEERIEGAFAASRRFHALPLGEKLKLKLNENNIGYMPINASVQGASTVHKATRPNQNESFFLSHDRAADHPDVVA
;
A
#
# COMPACT_ATOMS: atom_id res chain seq x y z
N MET A 1 21.80 19.51 5.85
CA MET A 1 21.06 20.05 4.69
C MET A 1 19.86 19.16 4.49
N ASN A 2 18.63 19.68 4.46
CA ASN A 2 17.42 18.85 4.34
C ASN A 2 17.28 18.41 2.88
N LEU A 3 17.60 17.15 2.57
CA LEU A 3 17.54 16.58 1.22
C LEU A 3 16.20 16.88 0.54
N PHE A 4 15.09 16.81 1.28
CA PHE A 4 13.75 17.07 0.76
C PHE A 4 13.47 18.54 0.43
N GLN A 5 14.22 19.49 0.98
CA GLN A 5 14.11 20.90 0.59
C GLN A 5 14.99 21.22 -0.63
N ALA A 6 16.14 20.56 -0.77
CA ALA A 6 17.04 20.76 -1.90
C ALA A 6 16.56 20.02 -3.16
N GLU A 7 16.16 18.76 -2.99
CA GLU A 7 15.75 17.80 -4.03
C GLU A 7 14.24 17.56 -4.06
N GLY A 8 13.47 18.33 -3.29
CA GLY A 8 12.01 18.24 -3.31
C GLY A 8 11.46 18.51 -4.70
N VAL A 9 10.38 17.80 -5.04
CA VAL A 9 9.65 18.03 -6.29
C VAL A 9 9.19 19.48 -6.36
N LYS A 10 9.70 20.22 -7.35
CA LYS A 10 9.37 21.65 -7.56
C LYS A 10 8.13 21.82 -8.44
N ASP A 11 7.93 20.88 -9.35
CA ASP A 11 6.78 20.81 -10.24
C ASP A 11 6.10 19.46 -10.06
N TYR A 12 5.02 19.48 -9.29
CA TYR A 12 4.26 18.26 -8.96
C TYR A 12 3.49 17.72 -10.17
N GLU A 13 3.08 18.58 -11.10
CA GLU A 13 2.33 18.16 -12.29
C GLU A 13 3.28 17.43 -13.25
N ALA A 14 4.45 18.02 -13.52
CA ALA A 14 5.47 17.37 -14.34
C ALA A 14 5.99 16.07 -13.71
N ALA A 15 6.08 15.99 -12.38
CA ALA A 15 6.45 14.76 -11.68
C ALA A 15 5.34 13.70 -11.75
N ALA A 16 4.08 14.08 -11.54
CA ALA A 16 2.96 13.16 -11.63
C ALA A 16 2.78 12.61 -13.06
N ALA A 17 3.03 13.45 -14.08
CA ALA A 17 2.99 13.04 -15.48
C ALA A 17 4.03 11.98 -15.86
N GLN A 18 5.08 11.79 -15.04
CA GLN A 18 6.08 10.73 -15.24
C GLN A 18 5.64 9.38 -14.67
N ILE A 19 4.57 9.32 -13.87
CA ILE A 19 4.08 8.06 -13.30
C ILE A 19 3.21 7.34 -14.35
N PRO A 20 3.66 6.21 -14.91
CA PRO A 20 2.93 5.56 -15.99
C PRO A 20 1.63 4.93 -15.48
N VAL A 21 0.61 4.97 -16.33
CA VAL A 21 -0.59 4.14 -16.20
C VAL A 21 -0.40 2.91 -17.09
N ILE A 22 -0.36 1.74 -16.48
CA ILE A 22 -0.11 0.46 -17.17
C ILE A 22 -1.43 -0.28 -17.31
N ASP A 23 -1.84 -0.54 -18.55
CA ASP A 23 -3.02 -1.33 -18.86
C ASP A 23 -2.69 -2.84 -18.87
N PHE A 24 -3.29 -3.58 -17.95
CA PHE A 24 -3.16 -5.03 -17.83
C PHE A 24 -4.26 -5.79 -18.59
N GLY A 25 -5.25 -5.10 -19.15
CA GLY A 25 -6.39 -5.69 -19.85
C GLY A 25 -5.97 -6.67 -20.95
N PRO A 26 -5.06 -6.31 -21.87
CA PRO A 26 -4.57 -7.22 -22.91
C PRO A 26 -3.93 -8.51 -22.35
N CYS A 27 -3.23 -8.44 -21.21
CA CYS A 27 -2.67 -9.62 -20.55
C CYS A 27 -3.76 -10.56 -20.06
N PHE A 28 -4.76 -10.03 -19.36
CA PHE A 28 -5.89 -10.82 -18.84
C PHE A 28 -6.82 -11.32 -19.94
N ALA A 29 -6.84 -10.67 -21.10
CA ALA A 29 -7.53 -11.13 -22.30
C ALA A 29 -6.76 -12.23 -23.06
N GLY A 30 -5.51 -12.55 -22.67
CA GLY A 30 -4.69 -13.56 -23.33
C GLY A 30 -4.18 -13.13 -24.71
N GLU A 31 -4.08 -11.84 -24.99
CA GLU A 31 -3.58 -11.34 -26.27
C GLU A 31 -2.10 -11.76 -26.48
N ARG A 32 -1.79 -12.27 -27.67
CA ARG A 32 -0.44 -12.73 -28.01
C ARG A 32 0.58 -11.60 -27.84
N GLY A 33 1.60 -11.85 -27.03
CA GLY A 33 2.69 -10.89 -26.80
C GLY A 33 2.34 -9.78 -25.81
N ALA A 34 1.11 -9.72 -25.26
CA ALA A 34 0.73 -8.67 -24.32
C ALA A 34 1.49 -8.79 -23.00
N LEU A 35 1.67 -10.02 -22.51
CA LEU A 35 2.40 -10.28 -21.27
C LEU A 35 3.82 -9.70 -21.32
N GLU A 36 4.56 -9.97 -22.39
CA GLU A 36 5.95 -9.51 -22.57
C GLU A 36 6.03 -7.99 -22.69
N ARG A 37 5.09 -7.37 -23.42
CA ARG A 37 5.03 -5.90 -23.55
C ARG A 37 4.72 -5.23 -22.22
N THR A 38 3.68 -5.67 -21.52
CA THR A 38 3.27 -5.12 -20.22
C THR A 38 4.34 -5.35 -19.16
N ALA A 39 5.00 -6.52 -19.15
CA ALA A 39 6.13 -6.80 -18.26
C ALA A 39 7.31 -5.85 -18.53
N GLY A 40 7.61 -5.55 -19.80
CA GLY A 40 8.64 -4.58 -20.18
C GLY A 40 8.36 -3.18 -19.63
N ILE A 41 7.12 -2.71 -19.77
CA ILE A 41 6.69 -1.39 -19.24
C ILE A 41 6.72 -1.39 -17.71
N ALA A 42 6.23 -2.45 -17.06
CA ALA A 42 6.25 -2.57 -15.60
C ALA A 42 7.67 -2.59 -15.05
N ARG A 43 8.59 -3.29 -15.72
CA ARG A 43 10.02 -3.29 -15.37
C ARG A 43 10.61 -1.89 -15.44
N ASP A 44 10.41 -1.18 -16.56
CA ASP A 44 10.90 0.19 -16.74
C ASP A 44 10.37 1.14 -15.65
N ALA A 45 9.07 1.07 -15.37
CA ALA A 45 8.44 1.83 -14.29
C ALA A 45 9.07 1.52 -12.92
N CYS A 46 9.29 0.26 -12.58
CA CYS A 46 9.90 -0.15 -11.31
C CYS A 46 11.37 0.26 -11.19
N GLU A 47 12.15 0.19 -12.27
CA GLU A 47 13.59 0.49 -12.26
C GLU A 47 13.89 1.98 -12.30
N HIS A 48 13.07 2.77 -12.98
CA HIS A 48 13.36 4.18 -13.27
C HIS A 48 12.44 5.17 -12.55
N VAL A 49 11.18 4.80 -12.27
CA VAL A 49 10.21 5.68 -11.61
C VAL A 49 9.94 5.25 -10.16
N GLY A 50 9.89 3.94 -9.91
CA GLY A 50 9.56 3.33 -8.62
C GLY A 50 8.05 3.24 -8.33
N PHE A 51 7.19 3.76 -9.20
CA PHE A 51 5.74 3.78 -9.05
C PHE A 51 5.03 3.66 -10.41
N PHE A 52 3.81 3.11 -10.40
CA PHE A 52 2.89 3.12 -11.54
C PHE A 52 1.43 3.00 -11.05
N TYR A 53 0.48 3.40 -11.89
CA TYR A 53 -0.93 3.07 -11.72
C TYR A 53 -1.28 1.85 -12.58
N ALA A 54 -2.05 0.91 -12.03
CA ALA A 54 -2.54 -0.25 -12.77
C ALA A 54 -3.97 0.00 -13.25
N LEU A 55 -4.21 -0.19 -14.55
CA LEU A 55 -5.52 -0.14 -15.18
C LEU A 55 -5.91 -1.55 -15.64
N ASN A 56 -7.21 -1.87 -15.62
CA ASN A 56 -7.76 -3.16 -16.03
C ASN A 56 -7.05 -4.36 -15.38
N HIS A 57 -6.71 -4.23 -14.10
CA HIS A 57 -5.95 -5.22 -13.33
C HIS A 57 -6.79 -6.41 -12.84
N GLY A 58 -8.06 -6.50 -13.24
CA GLY A 58 -8.94 -7.64 -12.96
C GLY A 58 -9.58 -7.68 -11.57
N VAL A 59 -9.33 -6.69 -10.69
CA VAL A 59 -10.08 -6.58 -9.43
C VAL A 59 -11.37 -5.81 -9.72
N PRO A 60 -12.56 -6.37 -9.42
CA PRO A 60 -13.83 -5.69 -9.65
C PRO A 60 -13.99 -4.42 -8.78
N GLU A 61 -14.61 -3.37 -9.34
CA GLU A 61 -14.86 -2.09 -8.65
C GLU A 61 -15.62 -2.29 -7.33
N GLU A 62 -16.66 -3.13 -7.33
CA GLU A 62 -17.45 -3.49 -6.15
C GLU A 62 -16.62 -4.04 -4.99
N ARG A 63 -15.48 -4.71 -5.27
CA ARG A 63 -14.56 -5.21 -4.25
C ARG A 63 -13.74 -4.08 -3.65
N ILE A 64 -13.31 -3.13 -4.46
CA ILE A 64 -12.59 -1.93 -4.03
C ILE A 64 -13.52 -1.08 -3.15
N GLU A 65 -14.72 -0.78 -3.64
CA GLU A 65 -15.74 -0.03 -2.90
C GLU A 65 -16.10 -0.71 -1.58
N GLY A 66 -16.29 -2.03 -1.60
CA GLY A 66 -16.58 -2.83 -0.43
C GLY A 66 -15.48 -2.76 0.64
N ALA A 67 -14.21 -2.82 0.23
CA ALA A 67 -13.05 -2.69 1.12
C ALA A 67 -12.99 -1.30 1.77
N PHE A 68 -13.17 -0.23 0.98
CA PHE A 68 -13.24 1.14 1.52
C PHE A 68 -14.43 1.34 2.45
N ALA A 69 -15.59 0.77 2.13
CA ALA A 69 -16.77 0.84 3.00
C ALA A 69 -16.54 0.09 4.33
N ALA A 70 -15.90 -1.08 4.30
CA ALA A 70 -15.54 -1.83 5.50
C ALA A 70 -14.53 -1.07 6.37
N SER A 71 -13.50 -0.49 5.76
CA SER A 71 -12.52 0.36 6.45
C SER A 71 -13.21 1.55 7.16
N ARG A 72 -14.07 2.30 6.45
CA ARG A 72 -14.85 3.40 7.04
C ARG A 72 -15.71 2.96 8.23
N ARG A 73 -16.43 1.83 8.09
CA ARG A 73 -17.26 1.29 9.18
C ARG A 73 -16.43 0.93 10.41
N PHE A 74 -15.29 0.27 10.21
CA PHE A 74 -14.40 -0.12 11.30
C PHE A 74 -13.83 1.10 12.02
N HIS A 75 -13.29 2.08 11.28
CA HIS A 75 -12.64 3.24 11.90
C HIS A 75 -13.64 4.20 12.58
N ALA A 76 -14.92 4.15 12.20
CA ALA A 76 -16.00 4.86 12.88
C ALA A 76 -16.39 4.25 14.25
N LEU A 77 -15.91 3.04 14.59
CA LEU A 77 -16.15 2.44 15.89
C LEU A 77 -15.46 3.22 17.02
N PRO A 78 -16.03 3.22 18.24
CA PRO A 78 -15.36 3.77 19.42
C PRO A 78 -13.98 3.13 19.63
N LEU A 79 -13.02 3.91 20.13
CA LEU A 79 -11.64 3.45 20.33
C LEU A 79 -11.57 2.14 21.15
N GLY A 80 -12.40 2.01 22.18
CA GLY A 80 -12.45 0.80 23.00
C GLY A 80 -12.81 -0.46 22.21
N GLU A 81 -13.71 -0.35 21.22
CA GLU A 81 -14.06 -1.47 20.33
C GLU A 81 -12.92 -1.81 19.37
N LYS A 82 -12.28 -0.80 18.78
CA LYS A 82 -11.12 -1.01 17.90
C LYS A 82 -9.95 -1.67 18.65
N LEU A 83 -9.72 -1.29 19.91
CA LEU A 83 -8.66 -1.84 20.76
C LEU A 83 -8.87 -3.30 21.18
N LYS A 84 -10.09 -3.84 21.08
CA LYS A 84 -10.31 -5.29 21.27
C LYS A 84 -9.59 -6.13 20.21
N LEU A 85 -9.29 -5.54 19.06
CA LEU A 85 -8.59 -6.15 17.95
C LEU A 85 -7.20 -5.55 17.77
N LYS A 86 -6.53 -5.13 18.85
CA LYS A 86 -5.19 -4.53 18.80
C LYS A 86 -4.20 -5.43 18.05
N LEU A 87 -3.31 -4.81 17.29
CA LEU A 87 -2.22 -5.47 16.56
C LEU A 87 -1.51 -6.50 17.45
N ASN A 88 -1.45 -7.74 16.97
CA ASN A 88 -0.80 -8.86 17.66
C ASN A 88 0.65 -9.07 17.17
N GLU A 89 1.32 -10.09 17.72
CA GLU A 89 2.69 -10.51 17.38
C GLU A 89 2.88 -10.88 15.90
N ASN A 90 1.80 -11.24 15.22
CA ASN A 90 1.78 -11.60 13.79
C ASN A 90 1.53 -10.40 12.87
N ASN A 91 1.56 -9.17 13.41
CA ASN A 91 1.20 -7.93 12.70
C ASN A 91 -0.22 -7.94 12.11
N ILE A 92 -1.17 -8.59 12.79
CA ILE A 92 -2.59 -8.61 12.41
C ILE A 92 -3.40 -7.82 13.44
N GLY A 93 -4.26 -6.92 12.99
CA GLY A 93 -5.15 -6.13 13.84
C GLY A 93 -4.91 -4.61 13.78
N TYR A 94 -5.50 -3.93 14.74
CA TYR A 94 -5.62 -2.48 14.83
C TYR A 94 -4.37 -1.82 15.44
N MET A 95 -3.82 -0.85 14.72
CA MET A 95 -2.79 0.06 15.19
C MET A 95 -3.40 1.45 15.45
N PRO A 96 -3.41 1.93 16.70
CA PRO A 96 -3.98 3.23 17.02
C PRO A 96 -3.11 4.38 16.50
N ILE A 97 -3.71 5.57 16.43
CA ILE A 97 -2.98 6.79 16.12
C ILE A 97 -1.78 6.97 17.03
N ASN A 98 -0.68 7.51 16.48
CA ASN A 98 0.58 7.76 17.19
C ASN A 98 1.32 6.50 17.68
N ALA A 99 0.97 5.30 17.21
CA ALA A 99 1.60 4.06 17.66
C ALA A 99 2.91 3.69 16.93
N SER A 100 3.26 4.39 15.84
CA SER A 100 4.44 4.07 15.03
C SER A 100 5.30 5.30 14.77
N VAL A 101 6.62 5.16 14.93
CA VAL A 101 7.64 6.17 14.59
C VAL A 101 8.66 5.50 13.67
N GLN A 102 8.96 6.14 12.52
CA GLN A 102 9.94 5.59 11.58
C GLN A 102 11.36 5.72 12.15
N GLY A 103 11.94 4.59 12.57
CA GLY A 103 13.30 4.54 13.14
C GLY A 103 14.42 4.21 12.15
N ALA A 104 14.10 3.58 11.01
CA ALA A 104 15.09 2.97 10.12
C ALA A 104 15.55 3.88 8.95
N SER A 105 15.04 5.10 8.85
CA SER A 105 15.38 6.00 7.73
C SER A 105 16.79 6.57 7.88
N THR A 106 17.61 6.42 6.84
CA THR A 106 18.92 7.05 6.71
C THR A 106 18.86 8.48 6.16
N VAL A 107 17.69 8.88 5.65
CA VAL A 107 17.47 10.17 4.96
C VAL A 107 16.83 11.20 5.90
N HIS A 108 15.96 10.77 6.81
CA HIS A 108 15.27 11.64 7.75
C HIS A 108 15.05 10.98 9.11
N LYS A 109 15.41 11.69 10.18
CA LYS A 109 15.10 11.28 11.54
C LYS A 109 13.68 11.73 11.90
N ALA A 110 12.74 10.79 11.94
CA ALA A 110 11.39 11.08 12.39
C ALA A 110 11.39 11.61 13.84
N THR A 111 10.73 12.73 14.06
CA THR A 111 10.65 13.38 15.39
C THR A 111 9.26 13.27 16.02
N ARG A 112 8.28 12.75 15.27
CA ARG A 112 6.90 12.58 15.70
C ARG A 112 6.37 11.24 15.21
N PRO A 113 5.44 10.61 15.95
CA PRO A 113 4.71 9.45 15.46
C PRO A 113 3.85 9.76 14.23
N ASN A 114 3.59 8.70 13.45
CA ASN A 114 2.67 8.74 12.32
C ASN A 114 1.27 9.16 12.79
N GLN A 115 0.69 10.13 12.10
CA GLN A 115 -0.67 10.62 12.34
C GLN A 115 -1.68 9.79 11.54
N ASN A 116 -1.61 8.47 11.67
CA ASN A 116 -2.56 7.55 11.07
C ASN A 116 -2.94 6.46 12.06
N GLU A 117 -4.15 5.93 11.91
CA GLU A 117 -4.54 4.65 12.44
C GLU A 117 -4.64 3.66 11.27
N SER A 118 -4.39 2.38 11.53
CA SER A 118 -4.42 1.34 10.50
C SER A 118 -5.02 0.05 11.04
N PHE A 119 -5.58 -0.76 10.14
CA PHE A 119 -5.93 -2.15 10.44
C PHE A 119 -5.19 -3.06 9.49
N PHE A 120 -4.37 -3.95 10.03
CA PHE A 120 -3.56 -4.88 9.26
C PHE A 120 -4.28 -6.22 9.13
N LEU A 121 -4.35 -6.72 7.90
CA LEU A 121 -4.93 -8.01 7.56
C LEU A 121 -3.86 -8.87 6.89
N SER A 122 -3.93 -10.17 7.16
CA SER A 122 -3.17 -11.19 6.44
C SER A 122 -4.13 -12.31 6.04
N HIS A 123 -3.61 -13.33 5.36
CA HIS A 123 -4.37 -14.54 5.08
C HIS A 123 -4.89 -15.13 6.38
N ASP A 124 -6.15 -15.57 6.36
CA ASP A 124 -6.72 -16.30 7.48
C ASP A 124 -6.02 -17.65 7.61
N ARG A 125 -5.46 -17.93 8.79
CA ARG A 125 -4.59 -19.07 9.05
C ARG A 125 -4.98 -19.68 10.38
N ALA A 126 -5.04 -21.01 10.43
CA ALA A 126 -5.25 -21.73 11.67
C ALA A 126 -4.08 -21.52 12.64
N ALA A 127 -4.35 -21.67 13.94
CA ALA A 127 -3.37 -21.43 15.00
C ALA A 127 -2.14 -22.37 14.93
N ASP A 128 -2.27 -23.51 14.24
CA ASP A 128 -1.22 -24.50 14.02
C ASP A 128 -0.50 -24.34 12.66
N HIS A 129 -0.85 -23.33 11.87
CA HIS A 129 -0.21 -23.08 10.59
C HIS A 129 1.28 -22.70 10.79
N PRO A 130 2.23 -23.22 9.99
CA PRO A 130 3.67 -22.95 10.15
C PRO A 130 4.02 -21.46 10.27
N ASP A 131 3.46 -20.60 9.41
CA ASP A 131 3.67 -19.15 9.46
C ASP A 131 3.05 -18.43 10.69
N VAL A 132 2.31 -19.12 11.55
CA VAL A 132 1.71 -18.58 12.79
C VAL A 132 2.50 -18.99 14.02
N VAL A 133 3.15 -20.15 13.99
CA VAL A 133 3.93 -20.71 15.12
C VAL A 133 5.44 -20.50 15.02
N ALA A 134 5.94 -20.03 13.87
CA ALA A 134 7.36 -19.84 13.57
C ALA A 134 8.01 -18.66 14.31
#